data_AF-A0A965CWT2-F1
#
_entry.id   AF-A0A965CWT2-F1
#
_cell.length_a   1.000
_cell.length_b   1.000
_cell.length_c   1.000
_cell.angle_alpha   90.00
_cell.angle_beta   90.00
_cell.angle_gamma   90.00
#
_symmetry.space_group_name_H-M   'P 1'
#
loop_
_entity.id
_entity.type
_entity.pdbx_description
1 polymer ?
#
loop_
_entity_poly.entity_id
_entity_poly.type
_entity_poly.pdbx_seq_one_letter_code
_entity_poly.pdbx_strand_id
1 'polypeptide(L)'
;MIDDTKLNSDDELFLKELETVFIRFVDSGKEQFNLEPMNSYKRRLAHKLASQFELETESIGEDKERAVLLKKTPQTKIPTSRKVKLPRIDTGHETYYAKPGVQIVLRSDGSFGVPWKEKDGHLIDKRVVHDGVFRIRSNQIVCQDDSNW
;
A
#
# COMPACT_ATOMS: atom_id res chain seq x y z
N MET A 1 13.31 -14.33 -16.38
CA MET A 1 14.60 -14.84 -15.89
C MET A 1 15.13 -13.81 -14.90
N ILE A 2 15.15 -14.15 -13.60
CA ILE A 2 15.67 -13.27 -12.56
C ILE A 2 17.19 -13.36 -12.67
N ASP A 3 17.84 -12.23 -12.92
CA ASP A 3 19.28 -12.08 -12.82
C ASP A 3 19.77 -12.67 -11.48
N ASP A 4 20.71 -13.62 -11.54
CA ASP A 4 21.18 -14.49 -10.43
C ASP A 4 21.97 -13.71 -9.36
N THR A 5 21.51 -12.52 -8.98
CA THR A 5 21.94 -11.88 -7.75
C THR A 5 21.31 -12.64 -6.59
N LYS A 6 22.12 -13.41 -5.87
CA LYS A 6 21.70 -14.13 -4.67
C LYS A 6 21.04 -13.13 -3.70
N LEU A 7 19.72 -13.24 -3.55
CA LEU A 7 18.96 -12.41 -2.61
C LEU A 7 19.52 -12.67 -1.20
N ASN A 8 19.76 -11.60 -0.46
CA ASN A 8 20.07 -11.71 0.96
C ASN A 8 18.78 -11.75 1.78
N SER A 9 18.89 -12.00 3.08
CA SER A 9 17.74 -12.06 4.00
C SER A 9 16.91 -10.77 4.00
N ASP A 10 17.55 -9.61 3.86
CA ASP A 10 16.88 -8.31 3.90
C ASP A 10 16.07 -8.07 2.62
N ASP A 11 16.59 -8.54 1.47
CA ASP A 11 15.90 -8.46 0.19
C ASP A 11 14.68 -9.38 0.17
N GLU A 12 14.79 -10.58 0.75
CA GLU A 12 13.66 -11.50 0.89
C GLU A 12 12.57 -10.94 1.81
N LEU A 13 12.96 -10.33 2.94
CA LEU A 13 12.02 -9.66 3.85
C LEU A 13 11.32 -8.49 3.15
N PHE A 14 12.09 -7.63 2.48
CA PHE A 14 11.54 -6.50 1.72
C PHE A 14 10.56 -6.96 0.64
N LEU A 15 10.89 -8.01 -0.12
CA LEU A 15 10.00 -8.54 -1.16
C LEU A 15 8.70 -9.13 -0.58
N LYS A 16 8.75 -9.78 0.59
CA LYS A 16 7.55 -10.29 1.28
C LYS A 16 6.65 -9.17 1.80
N GLU A 17 7.24 -8.13 2.38
CA GLU A 17 6.51 -6.92 2.79
C GLU A 17 5.86 -6.23 1.59
N LEU A 18 6.62 -6.09 0.50
CA LEU A 18 6.14 -5.45 -0.71
C LEU A 18 5.03 -6.25 -1.41
N GLU A 19 5.14 -7.57 -1.42
CA GLU A 19 4.08 -8.46 -1.89
C GLU A 19 2.78 -8.26 -1.10
N THR A 20 2.88 -8.12 0.22
CA THR A 20 1.73 -7.83 1.08
C THR A 20 1.06 -6.51 0.69
N VAL A 21 1.86 -5.48 0.42
CA VAL A 21 1.37 -4.17 -0.06
C VAL A 21 0.69 -4.31 -1.42
N PHE A 22 1.25 -5.09 -2.35
CA PHE A 22 0.70 -5.25 -3.70
C PHE A 22 -0.63 -5.99 -3.69
N ILE A 23 -0.74 -7.09 -2.95
CA ILE A 23 -2.00 -7.83 -2.81
C ILE A 23 -3.07 -6.90 -2.26
N ARG A 24 -2.75 -6.15 -1.20
CA ARG A 24 -3.67 -5.16 -0.62
C ARG A 24 -4.09 -4.10 -1.63
N PHE A 25 -3.14 -3.54 -2.39
CA PHE A 25 -3.43 -2.56 -3.42
C PHE A 25 -4.36 -3.12 -4.51
N VAL A 26 -4.07 -4.34 -5.01
CA VAL A 26 -4.87 -5.00 -6.05
C VAL A 26 -6.29 -5.26 -5.58
N ASP A 27 -6.47 -5.71 -4.33
CA ASP A 27 -7.80 -5.93 -3.72
C ASP A 27 -8.54 -4.64 -3.33
N SER A 28 -7.82 -3.51 -3.25
CA SER A 28 -8.37 -2.23 -2.85
C SER A 28 -9.20 -1.57 -3.97
N GLY A 29 -10.05 -0.59 -3.66
CA GLY A 29 -10.77 0.19 -4.68
C GLY A 29 -9.94 1.26 -5.40
N LYS A 30 -8.64 1.39 -5.11
CA LYS A 30 -7.78 2.44 -5.70
C LYS A 30 -7.26 2.07 -7.08
N GLU A 31 -7.21 3.06 -7.97
CA GLU A 31 -6.58 2.91 -9.29
C GLU A 31 -5.05 3.07 -9.24
N GLN A 32 -4.54 3.85 -8.28
CA GLN A 32 -3.11 4.16 -8.15
C GLN A 32 -2.66 4.17 -6.70
N PHE A 33 -1.39 3.84 -6.45
CA PHE A 33 -0.79 3.85 -5.12
C PHE A 33 0.69 4.21 -5.16
N ASN A 34 1.11 5.22 -4.37
CA ASN A 34 2.52 5.60 -4.24
C ASN A 34 3.15 4.84 -3.07
N LEU A 35 4.24 4.12 -3.35
CA LEU A 35 5.05 3.47 -2.33
C LEU A 35 5.86 4.50 -1.52
N GLU A 36 6.39 4.06 -0.39
CA GLU A 36 7.35 4.87 0.37
C GLU A 36 8.65 5.06 -0.44
N PRO A 37 9.33 6.21 -0.31
CA PRO A 37 10.61 6.44 -0.97
C PRO A 37 11.64 5.35 -0.63
N MET A 38 12.40 4.92 -1.63
CA MET A 38 13.36 3.83 -1.47
C MET A 38 14.53 4.00 -2.43
N ASN A 39 15.67 3.36 -2.15
CA ASN A 39 16.84 3.44 -3.02
C ASN A 39 16.61 2.79 -4.40
N SER A 40 17.48 3.08 -5.36
CA SER A 40 17.37 2.58 -6.74
C SER A 40 17.30 1.06 -6.86
N TYR A 41 18.03 0.33 -6.01
CA TYR A 41 18.02 -1.12 -5.96
C TYR A 41 16.66 -1.68 -5.53
N LYS A 42 16.09 -1.15 -4.43
CA LYS A 42 14.76 -1.52 -3.94
C LYS A 42 13.66 -1.14 -4.94
N ARG A 43 13.76 0.03 -5.60
CA ARG A 43 12.83 0.40 -6.68
C ARG A 43 12.85 -0.62 -7.81
N ARG A 44 14.03 -1.08 -8.23
CA ARG A 44 14.17 -2.12 -9.26
C ARG A 44 13.52 -3.44 -8.84
N LEU A 45 13.68 -3.85 -7.58
CA LEU A 45 12.99 -5.02 -7.05
C LEU A 45 11.47 -4.84 -7.08
N ALA A 46 10.97 -3.65 -6.72
CA ALA A 46 9.55 -3.33 -6.78
C ALA A 46 8.98 -3.43 -8.21
N HIS A 47 9.64 -2.82 -9.19
CA HIS A 47 9.26 -2.94 -10.60
C HIS A 47 9.23 -4.42 -11.07
N LYS A 48 10.24 -5.21 -10.70
CA LYS A 48 10.30 -6.65 -11.03
C LYS A 48 9.19 -7.47 -10.36
N LEU A 49 8.80 -7.13 -9.14
CA LEU A 49 7.69 -7.78 -8.47
C LEU A 49 6.35 -7.38 -9.11
N ALA A 50 6.19 -6.12 -9.48
CA ALA A 50 4.94 -5.55 -9.97
C ALA A 50 4.54 -6.13 -11.32
N SER A 51 5.50 -6.45 -12.17
CA SER A 51 5.26 -7.14 -13.44
C SER A 51 4.57 -8.50 -13.26
N GLN A 52 4.78 -9.17 -12.12
CA GLN A 52 4.12 -10.45 -11.83
C GLN A 52 2.63 -10.26 -11.51
N PHE A 53 2.23 -9.09 -11.02
CA PHE A 53 0.85 -8.71 -10.75
C PHE A 53 0.19 -8.02 -11.95
N GLU A 54 0.89 -7.90 -13.08
CA GLU A 54 0.42 -7.17 -14.28
C GLU A 54 0.05 -5.70 -13.95
N LEU A 55 0.82 -5.09 -13.05
CA LEU A 55 0.73 -3.67 -12.69
C LEU A 55 1.64 -2.82 -13.60
N GLU A 56 1.18 -1.63 -13.96
CA GLU A 56 2.02 -0.60 -14.53
C GLU A 56 2.76 0.15 -13.41
N THR A 57 4.02 0.52 -13.65
CA THR A 57 4.84 1.15 -12.62
C THR A 57 5.72 2.27 -13.17
N GLU A 58 5.89 3.32 -12.36
CA GLU A 58 6.66 4.51 -12.72
C GLU A 58 7.45 4.99 -11.49
N SER A 59 8.72 5.36 -11.67
CA SER A 59 9.49 5.97 -10.59
C SER A 59 9.26 7.49 -10.55
N ILE A 60 8.66 8.00 -9.48
CA ILE A 60 8.31 9.43 -9.31
C ILE A 60 9.11 10.07 -8.17
N GLY A 61 9.25 11.40 -8.19
CA GLY A 61 10.03 12.16 -7.19
C GLY A 61 11.53 12.25 -7.48
N GLU A 62 12.25 13.01 -6.65
CA GLU A 62 13.68 13.30 -6.82
C GLU A 62 14.50 12.84 -5.60
N ASP A 63 15.76 12.45 -5.85
CA ASP A 63 16.74 12.00 -4.85
C ASP A 63 16.17 11.07 -3.76
N LYS A 64 16.02 11.59 -2.53
CA LYS A 64 15.60 10.85 -1.34
C LYS A 64 14.09 10.64 -1.28
N GLU A 65 13.32 11.47 -1.98
CA GLU A 65 11.86 11.37 -2.05
C GLU A 65 11.39 10.46 -3.20
N ARG A 66 12.34 9.86 -3.91
CA ARG A 66 12.06 9.11 -5.12
C ARG A 66 11.48 7.72 -4.80
N ALA A 67 10.26 7.49 -5.25
CA ALA A 67 9.41 6.35 -4.94
C ALA A 67 8.91 5.66 -6.22
N VAL A 68 8.13 4.59 -6.07
CA VAL A 68 7.49 3.87 -7.19
C VAL A 68 5.97 4.03 -7.08
N LEU A 69 5.37 4.58 -8.13
CA LEU A 69 3.93 4.65 -8.34
C LEU A 69 3.45 3.35 -8.99
N LEU A 70 2.43 2.74 -8.40
CA LEU A 70 1.72 1.58 -8.93
C LEU A 70 0.42 2.05 -9.58
N LYS A 71 0.09 1.53 -10.76
CA LYS A 71 -1.17 1.78 -11.47
C LYS A 71 -1.80 0.46 -11.87
N LYS A 72 -3.11 0.32 -11.63
CA LYS A 72 -3.87 -0.84 -12.10
C LYS A 72 -4.09 -0.77 -13.61
N THR A 73 -4.13 -1.94 -14.22
CA THR A 73 -4.45 -2.15 -15.63
C THR A 73 -5.62 -3.14 -15.72
N PRO A 74 -6.29 -3.26 -16.88
CA PRO A 74 -7.33 -4.27 -17.07
C PRO A 74 -6.83 -5.72 -16.90
N GLN A 75 -5.52 -5.94 -16.95
CA GLN A 75 -4.88 -7.24 -16.78
C GLN A 75 -4.47 -7.52 -15.33
N THR A 76 -4.43 -6.49 -14.48
CA THR A 76 -3.96 -6.59 -13.09
C THR A 76 -4.68 -7.71 -12.32
N LYS A 77 -3.90 -8.60 -11.72
CA LYS A 77 -4.42 -9.73 -10.94
C LYS A 77 -3.42 -10.20 -9.88
N ILE A 78 -3.93 -10.80 -8.82
CA ILE A 78 -3.10 -11.52 -7.85
C ILE A 78 -2.71 -12.88 -8.47
N PRO A 79 -1.41 -13.20 -8.59
CA PRO A 79 -0.97 -14.47 -9.15
C PRO A 79 -1.48 -15.66 -8.34
N THR A 80 -1.97 -16.72 -9.01
CA THR A 80 -2.55 -17.91 -8.36
C THR A 80 -1.55 -18.70 -7.52
N SER A 81 -0.24 -18.58 -7.80
CA SER A 81 0.83 -19.15 -6.99
C SER A 81 1.04 -18.44 -5.64
N ARG A 82 0.45 -17.25 -5.45
CA ARG A 82 0.67 -16.35 -4.32
C ARG A 82 -0.61 -16.16 -3.48
N LYS A 83 -1.32 -17.26 -3.17
CA LYS A 83 -2.51 -17.23 -2.30
C LYS A 83 -2.13 -16.94 -0.84
N VAL A 84 -1.69 -15.72 -0.55
CA VAL A 84 -1.52 -15.24 0.82
C VAL A 84 -2.88 -14.75 1.32
N LYS A 85 -3.43 -15.41 2.34
CA LYS A 85 -4.60 -14.87 3.06
C LYS A 85 -4.12 -13.73 3.95
N LEU A 86 -4.17 -12.51 3.45
CA LEU A 86 -3.91 -11.34 4.27
C LEU A 86 -5.13 -11.03 5.15
N PRO A 87 -4.93 -10.57 6.41
CA PRO A 87 -6.02 -10.09 7.23
C PRO A 87 -6.75 -8.94 6.51
N ARG A 88 -8.07 -9.05 6.43
CA ARG A 88 -8.95 -7.97 5.94
C ARG A 88 -9.45 -7.19 7.15
N ILE A 89 -9.00 -5.94 7.27
CA ILE A 89 -9.45 -4.99 8.27
C ILE A 89 -10.63 -4.23 7.69
N ASP A 90 -11.81 -4.47 8.27
CA ASP A 90 -13.06 -3.81 7.91
C ASP A 90 -13.87 -3.64 9.20
N THR A 91 -14.21 -2.40 9.49
CA THR A 91 -14.96 -2.01 10.72
C THR A 91 -16.47 -1.89 10.43
N GLY A 92 -16.91 -2.29 9.24
CA GLY A 92 -18.29 -2.22 8.80
C GLY A 92 -18.75 -0.78 8.61
N HIS A 93 -19.83 -0.41 9.30
CA HIS A 93 -20.43 0.94 9.22
C HIS A 93 -19.95 1.87 10.33
N GLU A 94 -19.00 1.44 11.16
CA GLU A 94 -18.46 2.27 12.21
C GLU A 94 -17.80 3.51 11.61
N THR A 95 -18.11 4.66 12.19
CA THR A 95 -17.73 5.97 11.67
C THR A 95 -16.85 6.66 12.71
N TYR A 96 -15.66 7.05 12.29
CA TYR A 96 -14.65 7.66 13.14
C TYR A 96 -14.50 9.14 12.83
N TYR A 97 -14.09 9.92 13.84
CA TYR A 97 -13.94 11.37 13.74
C TYR A 97 -12.49 11.77 13.89
N ALA A 98 -12.06 12.74 13.09
CA ALA A 98 -10.75 13.37 13.15
C ALA A 98 -10.91 14.88 12.95
N LYS A 99 -9.89 15.66 13.32
CA LYS A 99 -9.90 17.08 12.94
C LYS A 99 -9.81 17.18 11.40
N PRO A 100 -10.59 18.06 10.76
CA PRO A 100 -10.45 18.38 9.34
C PRO A 100 -9.00 18.67 8.94
N GLY A 101 -8.56 18.09 7.83
CA GLY A 101 -7.20 18.25 7.29
C GLY A 101 -6.13 17.36 7.95
N VAL A 102 -6.49 16.51 8.91
CA VAL A 102 -5.52 15.60 9.54
C VAL A 102 -5.29 14.35 8.71
N GLN A 103 -4.02 13.93 8.62
CA GLN A 103 -3.64 12.64 8.05
C GLN A 103 -3.89 11.52 9.05
N ILE A 104 -4.65 10.51 8.62
CA ILE A 104 -4.87 9.26 9.33
C ILE A 104 -4.10 8.16 8.61
N VAL A 105 -3.51 7.25 9.39
CA VAL A 105 -2.85 6.05 8.91
C VAL A 105 -3.55 4.82 9.47
N LEU A 106 -3.63 3.77 8.65
CA LEU A 106 -4.07 2.42 9.01
C LEU A 106 -2.84 1.52 8.98
N ARG A 107 -2.62 0.72 10.01
CA ARG A 107 -1.44 -0.14 10.18
C ARG A 107 -1.78 -1.61 9.98
N SER A 108 -0.75 -2.41 9.68
CA SER A 108 -0.86 -3.85 9.38
C SER A 108 -1.50 -4.67 10.50
N ASP A 109 -1.38 -4.21 11.74
CA ASP A 109 -1.97 -4.78 12.96
C ASP A 109 -3.45 -4.39 13.18
N GLY A 110 -4.03 -3.59 12.30
CA GLY A 110 -5.39 -3.08 12.40
C GLY A 110 -5.54 -1.80 13.22
N SER A 111 -4.47 -1.32 13.86
CA SER A 111 -4.51 -0.03 14.55
C SER A 111 -4.53 1.11 13.55
N PHE A 112 -5.21 2.21 13.91
CA PHE A 112 -5.29 3.39 13.08
C PHE A 112 -5.30 4.67 13.91
N GLY A 113 -4.98 5.80 13.28
CA GLY A 113 -4.97 7.10 13.93
C GLY A 113 -4.00 8.06 13.25
N VAL A 114 -3.61 9.13 13.95
CA VAL A 114 -2.55 10.01 13.46
C VAL A 114 -1.21 9.25 13.36
N PRO A 115 -0.32 9.59 12.43
CA PRO A 115 1.03 8.98 12.34
C PRO A 115 1.89 9.38 13.54
N TRP A 116 2.70 8.43 14.05
CA TRP A 116 3.64 8.65 15.15
C TRP A 116 4.99 8.07 14.70
N LYS A 117 6.07 8.85 14.80
CA LYS A 117 7.41 8.49 14.29
C LYS A 117 7.91 7.10 14.70
N GLU A 118 7.47 6.57 15.85
CA GLU A 118 7.91 5.28 16.40
C GLU A 118 7.06 4.08 15.95
N LYS A 119 5.87 4.30 15.38
CA LYS A 119 4.89 3.24 15.00
C LYS A 119 4.53 3.24 13.51
N ASP A 120 5.36 3.86 12.67
CA ASP A 120 5.08 3.96 11.23
C ASP A 120 5.53 2.71 10.44
N GLY A 121 6.17 1.74 11.11
CA GLY A 121 6.54 0.47 10.49
C GLY A 121 5.31 -0.39 10.19
N HIS A 122 4.97 -0.47 8.90
CA HIS A 122 3.89 -1.27 8.28
C HIS A 122 2.53 -0.57 8.15
N LEU A 123 2.51 0.61 7.53
CA LEU A 123 1.27 1.24 7.08
C LEU A 123 0.62 0.44 5.94
N ILE A 124 -0.70 0.27 6.01
CA ILE A 124 -1.55 -0.27 4.94
C ILE A 124 -2.14 0.84 4.10
N ASP A 125 -2.58 1.90 4.77
CA ASP A 125 -3.21 3.04 4.10
C ASP A 125 -2.90 4.34 4.85
N LYS A 126 -2.88 5.45 4.11
CA LYS A 126 -2.76 6.81 4.63
C LYS A 126 -3.68 7.73 3.85
N ARG A 127 -4.44 8.57 4.55
CA ARG A 127 -5.38 9.51 3.92
C ARG A 127 -5.55 10.78 4.75
N VAL A 128 -5.65 11.92 4.06
CA VAL A 128 -6.06 13.19 4.68
C VAL A 128 -7.57 13.21 4.77
N VAL A 129 -8.09 13.39 5.99
CA VAL A 129 -9.53 13.43 6.26
C VAL A 129 -10.00 14.88 6.16
N HIS A 130 -10.74 15.24 5.11
CA HIS A 130 -11.17 16.62 4.87
C HIS A 130 -12.39 17.01 5.71
N ASP A 131 -13.46 16.20 5.70
CA ASP A 131 -14.73 16.54 6.37
C ASP A 131 -14.79 16.13 7.84
N GLY A 132 -13.64 15.74 8.40
CA GLY A 132 -13.51 15.31 9.79
C GLY A 132 -14.10 13.93 10.10
N VAL A 133 -14.54 13.19 9.08
CA VAL A 133 -15.14 11.85 9.26
C VAL A 133 -14.51 10.84 8.30
N PHE A 134 -14.25 9.62 8.79
CA PHE A 134 -13.74 8.53 7.96
C PHE A 134 -14.26 7.16 8.43
N ARG A 135 -14.12 6.16 7.57
CA ARG A 135 -14.40 4.74 7.84
C ARG A 135 -13.21 3.88 7.47
N ILE A 136 -13.18 2.65 7.97
CA ILE A 136 -12.21 1.63 7.55
C ILE A 136 -12.95 0.50 6.86
N ARG A 137 -12.76 0.38 5.55
CA ARG A 137 -13.42 -0.61 4.68
C ARG A 137 -12.36 -1.32 3.85
N SER A 138 -12.39 -2.65 3.81
CA SER A 138 -11.49 -3.45 2.95
C SER A 138 -10.02 -2.98 2.97
N ASN A 139 -9.42 -2.80 4.15
CA ASN A 139 -8.04 -2.30 4.33
C ASN A 139 -7.79 -0.84 3.87
N GLN A 140 -8.83 -0.02 3.71
CA GLN A 140 -8.71 1.36 3.25
C GLN A 140 -9.34 2.33 4.23
N ILE A 141 -8.76 3.53 4.29
CA ILE A 141 -9.39 4.71 4.89
C ILE A 141 -10.27 5.35 3.83
N VAL A 142 -11.57 5.41 4.11
CA VAL A 142 -12.61 5.89 3.21
C VAL A 142 -13.23 7.16 3.78
N CYS A 143 -13.38 8.18 2.94
CA CYS A 143 -14.04 9.46 3.23
C CYS A 143 -15.41 9.52 2.54
N GLN A 144 -16.25 10.48 2.93
CA GLN A 144 -17.64 10.57 2.47
C GLN A 144 -17.80 10.69 0.95
N ASP A 145 -16.84 11.34 0.29
CA ASP A 145 -16.85 11.51 -1.17
C ASP A 145 -16.44 10.27 -1.96
N ASP A 146 -15.97 9.21 -1.28
CA ASP A 146 -15.59 7.99 -1.96
C ASP A 146 -16.82 7.13 -2.28
N SER A 147 -16.79 6.48 -3.44
CA SER A 147 -17.86 5.58 -3.89
C SER A 147 -18.11 4.38 -2.97
N ASN A 148 -17.17 4.06 -2.08
CA ASN A 148 -17.23 2.92 -1.16
C ASN A 148 -17.44 3.30 0.32
N TRP A 149 -17.94 4.52 0.60
CA TRP A 149 -18.35 4.97 1.94
C TRP A 149 -19.30 3.98 2.66
#